data_AF-A0A5C5W4X8-F1
#
_entry.id   AF-A0A5C5W4X8-F1
#
_cell.length_a   1.000
_cell.length_b   1.000
_cell.length_c   1.000
_cell.angle_alpha   90.00
_cell.angle_beta   90.00
_cell.angle_gamma   90.00
#
_symmetry.space_group_name_H-M   'P 1'
#
loop_
_entity.id
_entity.type
_entity.pdbx_description
1 polymer ?
#
loop_
_entity_poly.entity_id
_entity_poly.type
_entity_poly.pdbx_seq_one_letter_code
_entity_poly.pdbx_strand_id
1 'polypeptide(L)'
;MPYKTIIIELLRQQPWLHGRLRRKRKVLAVVNHYAGELKTRHEHWKAALPMSRPDMDSIQLASAALEIALAEVRPRLRNASLPGEKNPSSSGAAKARSRKRTSRA
;
A
#
# COMPACT_ATOMS: atom_id res chain seq x y z
N MET A 1 -15.32 7.21 11.04
CA MET A 1 -14.36 7.94 10.18
C MET A 1 -14.42 7.38 8.75
N PRO A 2 -14.56 8.23 7.72
CA PRO A 2 -14.69 7.79 6.33
C PRO A 2 -13.31 7.48 5.69
N TYR A 3 -12.65 6.40 6.14
CA TYR A 3 -11.29 6.05 5.69
C TYR A 3 -11.16 5.90 4.18
N LYS A 4 -12.17 5.30 3.52
CA LYS A 4 -12.18 5.13 2.05
C LYS A 4 -12.18 6.48 1.33
N THR A 5 -12.95 7.45 1.82
CA THR A 5 -12.99 8.80 1.26
C THR A 5 -11.63 9.48 1.37
N ILE A 6 -10.96 9.34 2.51
CA ILE A 6 -9.61 9.89 2.72
C ILE A 6 -8.63 9.31 1.69
N ILE A 7 -8.64 7.98 1.49
CA ILE A 7 -7.77 7.33 0.49
C ILE A 7 -8.10 7.78 -0.93
N ILE A 8 -9.38 7.94 -1.28
CA ILE A 8 -9.80 8.45 -2.60
C ILE A 8 -9.28 9.88 -2.82
N GLU A 9 -9.40 10.76 -1.82
CA GLU A 9 -8.89 12.14 -1.92
C GLU A 9 -7.36 12.17 -2.07
N LEU A 10 -6.63 11.31 -1.34
CA LEU A 10 -5.19 11.17 -1.53
C LEU A 10 -4.82 10.68 -2.94
N LEU A 11 -5.61 9.79 -3.53
CA LEU A 11 -5.43 9.35 -4.92
C LEU A 11 -5.74 10.48 -5.92
N ARG A 12 -6.77 11.29 -5.68
CA ARG A 12 -7.12 12.45 -6.52
C ARG A 12 -6.03 13.51 -6.55
N GLN A 13 -5.34 13.71 -5.42
CA GLN A 13 -4.15 14.57 -5.32
C GLN A 13 -2.95 14.05 -6.15
N GLN A 14 -2.99 12.82 -6.66
CA GLN A 14 -1.95 12.22 -7.49
C GLN A 14 -2.51 11.69 -8.83
N PRO A 15 -2.78 12.56 -9.81
CA PRO A 15 -3.45 12.18 -11.06
C PRO A 15 -2.73 11.06 -11.83
N TRP A 16 -1.39 11.04 -11.81
CA TRP A 16 -0.57 10.03 -12.47
C TRP A 16 -0.79 8.61 -11.89
N LEU A 17 -0.87 8.50 -10.55
CA LEU A 17 -1.14 7.26 -9.85
C LEU A 17 -2.58 6.82 -10.06
N HIS A 18 -3.54 7.75 -9.90
CA HIS A 18 -4.96 7.47 -10.11
C HIS A 18 -5.23 6.98 -11.55
N GLY A 19 -4.63 7.63 -12.57
CA GLY A 19 -4.73 7.20 -13.97
C GLY A 19 -4.11 5.83 -14.22
N ARG A 20 -2.99 5.49 -13.56
CA ARG A 20 -2.37 4.16 -13.63
C ARG A 20 -3.28 3.09 -13.03
N LEU A 21 -3.83 3.34 -11.84
CA LEU A 21 -4.75 2.40 -11.18
C LEU A 21 -6.06 2.22 -11.96
N ARG A 22 -6.57 3.29 -12.58
CA ARG A 22 -7.78 3.25 -13.41
C ARG A 22 -7.57 2.39 -14.65
N ARG A 23 -6.45 2.57 -15.37
CA ARG A 23 -6.10 1.71 -16.53
C ARG A 23 -6.02 0.23 -16.16
N LYS A 24 -5.51 -0.07 -14.96
CA LYS A 24 -5.41 -1.44 -14.46
C LYS A 24 -6.68 -1.94 -13.76
N ARG A 25 -7.78 -1.16 -13.72
CA ARG A 25 -9.04 -1.45 -13.00
C ARG A 25 -8.84 -1.82 -11.51
N LYS A 26 -7.82 -1.25 -10.87
CA LYS A 26 -7.43 -1.57 -9.48
C LYS A 26 -7.73 -0.47 -8.47
N VAL A 27 -8.38 0.62 -8.88
CA VAL A 27 -8.72 1.75 -7.98
C VAL A 27 -9.47 1.26 -6.74
N LEU A 28 -10.54 0.48 -6.92
CA LEU A 28 -11.35 0.00 -5.79
C LEU A 28 -10.58 -0.95 -4.86
N ALA A 29 -9.78 -1.86 -5.42
CA ALA A 29 -8.97 -2.80 -4.65
C ALA A 29 -7.92 -2.05 -3.79
N VAL A 30 -7.23 -1.08 -4.37
CA VAL A 30 -6.26 -0.23 -3.68
C VAL A 30 -6.94 0.61 -2.60
N VAL A 31 -8.08 1.24 -2.91
CA VAL A 31 -8.84 2.03 -1.92
C VAL A 31 -9.26 1.16 -0.74
N ASN A 32 -9.82 -0.04 -0.98
CA ASN A 32 -10.23 -0.94 0.09
C ASN A 32 -9.04 -1.40 0.94
N HIS A 33 -7.92 -1.76 0.32
CA HIS A 33 -6.72 -2.20 1.01
C HIS A 33 -6.16 -1.10 1.93
N TYR A 34 -5.88 0.08 1.38
CA TYR A 34 -5.28 1.17 2.18
C TYR A 34 -6.26 1.81 3.16
N ALA A 35 -7.57 1.75 2.91
CA ALA A 35 -8.55 2.16 3.90
C ALA A 35 -8.56 1.22 5.11
N GLY A 36 -8.35 -0.08 4.88
CA GLY A 36 -8.13 -1.07 5.94
C GLY A 36 -6.86 -0.78 6.73
N GLU A 37 -5.72 -0.60 6.04
CA GLU A 37 -4.46 -0.26 6.70
C GLU A 37 -4.56 1.04 7.53
N LEU A 38 -5.18 2.08 6.97
CA LEU A 38 -5.37 3.36 7.65
C LEU A 38 -6.22 3.20 8.91
N LYS A 39 -7.31 2.41 8.84
CA LYS A 39 -8.15 2.12 10.00
C LYS A 39 -7.34 1.43 11.10
N THR A 40 -6.63 0.35 10.77
CA THR A 40 -5.84 -0.43 11.73
C THR A 40 -4.76 0.43 12.39
N ARG A 41 -4.04 1.24 11.61
CA ARG A 41 -3.01 2.16 12.15
C ARG A 41 -3.61 3.25 13.03
N HIS A 42 -4.72 3.84 12.60
CA HIS A 42 -5.41 4.86 13.39
C HIS A 42 -5.88 4.31 14.73
N GLU A 43 -6.47 3.10 14.75
CA GLU A 43 -6.90 2.44 15.99
C GLU A 43 -5.71 2.09 16.89
N HIS A 44 -4.59 1.62 16.33
CA HIS A 44 -3.36 1.39 17.05
C HIS A 44 -2.82 2.66 17.73
N TRP A 45 -2.70 3.76 16.97
CA TRP A 45 -2.19 5.03 17.50
C TRP A 45 -3.16 5.67 18.50
N LYS A 46 -4.47 5.51 18.32
CA LYS A 46 -5.46 5.94 19.32
C LYS A 46 -5.28 5.24 20.67
N ALA A 47 -4.84 3.98 20.68
CA ALA A 47 -4.58 3.25 21.92
C ALA A 47 -3.20 3.55 22.51
N ALA A 48 -2.19 3.82 21.66
CA ALA A 48 -0.82 4.04 22.08
C ALA A 48 -0.54 5.50 22.55
N LEU A 49 -1.15 6.50 21.91
CA LEU A 49 -0.89 7.91 22.22
C LEU A 49 -1.25 8.34 23.64
N PRO A 50 -2.36 7.91 24.26
CA PRO A 50 -2.67 8.28 25.65
C PRO A 50 -1.57 7.88 26.63
N MET A 51 -0.81 6.81 26.35
CA MET A 51 0.30 6.36 27.18
C MET A 51 1.54 7.24 27.02
N SER A 52 1.72 7.86 25.86
CA SER A 52 2.90 8.69 25.54
C SER A 52 2.64 10.20 25.72
N ARG A 53 1.38 10.62 25.67
CA ARG A 53 0.92 12.02 25.77
C ARG A 53 -0.38 12.09 26.58
N PRO A 54 -0.31 11.88 27.90
CA PRO A 54 -1.50 11.86 28.76
C PRO A 54 -2.13 13.25 28.94
N ASP A 55 -1.42 14.31 28.58
CA ASP A 55 -1.82 15.71 28.63
C ASP A 55 -2.80 16.13 27.53
N MET A 56 -2.96 15.32 26.49
CA MET A 56 -3.81 15.64 25.35
C MET A 56 -5.25 15.14 25.56
N ASP A 57 -6.22 15.97 25.17
CA ASP A 57 -7.63 15.58 25.16
C ASP A 57 -7.93 14.50 24.10
N SER A 58 -9.01 13.74 24.32
CA SER A 58 -9.44 12.65 23.43
C SER A 58 -9.58 13.07 21.94
N ILE A 59 -10.02 14.30 21.67
CA ILE A 59 -10.13 14.85 20.31
C ILE A 59 -8.75 15.09 19.71
N GLN A 60 -7.82 15.67 20.48
CA GLN A 60 -6.45 15.93 20.05
C GLN A 60 -5.70 14.62 19.81
N LEU A 61 -5.87 13.63 20.69
CA LEU A 61 -5.31 12.29 20.55
C LEU A 61 -5.82 11.60 19.29
N ALA A 62 -7.13 11.69 19.00
CA ALA A 62 -7.71 11.13 17.79
C ALA A 62 -7.17 11.81 16.51
N SER A 63 -7.01 13.13 16.53
CA SER A 63 -6.42 13.87 15.40
C SER A 63 -4.96 13.48 15.18
N ALA A 64 -4.15 13.48 16.25
CA ALA A 64 -2.75 13.09 16.20
C ALA A 64 -2.58 11.63 15.72
N ALA A 65 -3.41 10.71 16.21
CA ALA A 65 -3.41 9.32 15.77
C ALA A 65 -3.66 9.19 14.26
N LEU A 66 -4.61 9.96 13.73
CA LEU A 66 -4.93 9.96 12.32
C LEU A 66 -3.79 10.55 11.48
N GLU A 67 -3.17 11.63 11.92
CA GLU A 67 -2.03 12.25 11.24
C GLU A 67 -0.83 11.30 11.13
N ILE A 68 -0.49 10.61 12.23
CA ILE A 68 0.58 9.62 12.25
C ILE A 68 0.23 8.46 11.31
N ALA A 69 -0.98 7.92 11.41
CA ALA A 69 -1.43 6.84 10.53
C ALA A 69 -1.38 7.23 9.04
N LEU A 70 -1.73 8.48 8.71
CA LEU A 70 -1.64 9.02 7.36
C LEU A 70 -0.18 9.17 6.89
N ALA A 71 0.71 9.63 7.75
CA ALA A 71 2.14 9.73 7.45
C ALA A 71 2.75 8.37 7.12
N GLU A 72 2.27 7.29 7.75
CA GLU A 72 2.73 5.93 7.48
C GLU A 72 2.12 5.31 6.21
N VAL A 73 0.84 5.61 5.92
CA VAL A 73 0.13 5.07 4.74
C VAL A 73 0.49 5.81 3.45
N ARG A 74 0.69 7.13 3.50
CA ARG A 74 0.96 7.96 2.32
C ARG A 74 2.16 7.49 1.46
N PRO A 75 3.36 7.18 2.01
CA PRO A 75 4.47 6.68 1.21
C PRO A 75 4.18 5.31 0.62
N ARG A 76 3.45 4.45 1.34
CA ARG A 76 3.04 3.12 0.85
C ARG A 76 2.06 3.22 -0.31
N LEU A 77 1.09 4.13 -0.22
CA LEU A 77 0.13 4.42 -1.28
C LEU A 77 0.83 4.96 -2.53
N ARG A 78 1.80 5.86 -2.37
CA ARG A 78 2.61 6.40 -3.48
C ARG A 78 3.45 5.30 -4.15
N ASN A 79 3.98 4.39 -3.35
CA ASN A 79 4.77 3.24 -3.78
C ASN A 79 3.92 2.00 -4.04
N ALA A 80 2.59 2.13 -4.13
CA ALA A 80 1.67 1.02 -4.35
C ALA A 80 1.88 0.41 -5.74
N SER A 81 2.97 -0.34 -5.90
CA SER A 81 3.00 -1.47 -6.81
C SER A 81 1.92 -2.41 -6.34
N LEU A 82 1.08 -2.80 -7.28
CA LEU A 82 -0.20 -3.39 -6.99
C LEU A 82 0.00 -4.63 -6.10
N PRO A 83 -0.89 -4.91 -5.13
CA PRO A 83 -0.94 -6.25 -4.58
C PRO A 83 -1.20 -7.21 -5.76
N GLY A 84 -0.21 -8.06 -6.06
CA GLY A 84 -0.22 -8.95 -7.22
C GLY A 84 0.68 -8.55 -8.39
N GLU A 85 1.38 -7.41 -8.37
CA GLU A 85 2.60 -7.26 -9.18
C GLU A 85 3.73 -8.04 -8.48
N LYS A 86 3.60 -9.37 -8.56
CA LYS A 86 4.73 -10.27 -8.42
C LYS A 86 5.69 -9.84 -9.54
N ASN A 87 6.67 -9.00 -9.24
CA ASN A 87 7.79 -8.82 -10.13
C ASN A 87 8.25 -10.24 -10.50
N PRO A 88 8.24 -10.66 -11.78
CA PRO A 88 9.20 -11.66 -12.17
C PRO A 88 10.53 -10.95 -11.95
N SER A 89 11.11 -11.14 -10.76
CA SER A 89 12.47 -10.73 -10.51
C SER A 89 13.26 -11.40 -11.62
N SER A 90 13.69 -10.57 -12.55
CA SER A 90 14.49 -10.91 -13.70
C SER A 90 15.85 -11.36 -13.16
N SER A 91 15.94 -12.61 -12.70
CA SER A 91 17.17 -13.37 -12.77
C SER A 91 17.15 -14.09 -14.10
N GLY A 92 17.57 -13.35 -15.14
CA GLY A 92 17.99 -13.96 -16.38
C GLY A 92 19.24 -14.79 -16.10
N ALA A 93 19.08 -16.10 -16.02
CA ALA A 93 20.16 -17.05 -16.23
C ALA A 93 19.64 -18.15 -17.16
N ALA A 94 19.73 -17.84 -18.45
CA ALA A 94 19.70 -18.85 -19.50
C ALA A 94 20.80 -19.87 -19.22
N LYS A 95 20.49 -21.17 -19.24
CA LYS A 95 21.45 -22.16 -19.70
C LYS A 95 20.79 -23.43 -20.27
N ALA A 96 21.16 -23.65 -21.53
CA ALA A 96 21.41 -24.92 -22.21
C ALA A 96 20.24 -25.89 -22.44
N ARG A 97 19.62 -25.75 -23.63
CA ARG A 97 19.13 -26.92 -24.39
C ARG A 97 20.32 -27.83 -24.68
N SER A 98 20.46 -28.92 -23.93
CA SER A 98 21.37 -29.99 -24.33
C SER A 98 20.68 -30.86 -25.38
N ARG A 99 20.93 -30.54 -26.66
CA ARG A 99 20.68 -31.47 -27.78
C ARG A 99 21.62 -32.66 -27.60
N LYS A 100 21.13 -33.80 -27.09
CA LYS A 100 21.83 -35.07 -27.33
C LYS A 100 21.46 -35.54 -28.73
N ARG A 101 22.39 -35.28 -29.66
CA ARG A 101 22.46 -35.94 -30.96
C ARG A 101 22.75 -37.42 -30.75
N THR A 102 22.07 -38.21 -31.55
CA THR A 102 22.34 -39.58 -32.01
C THR A 102 23.80 -40.04 -31.92
N SER A 103 24.03 -41.26 -31.44
CA SER A 103 25.05 -42.15 -32.01
C SER A 103 24.55 -43.59 -31.93
N ARG A 104 24.24 -44.13 -33.11
CA ARG A 104 23.92 -45.53 -33.39
C ARG A 104 25.23 -46.11 -33.92
N ALA A 105 25.77 -47.12 -33.26
CA ALA A 105 26.76 -48.07 -33.76
C ALA A 105 26.69 -49.29 -32.85
#